data_AF-A0A915XXW6-F1
#
_entry.id   AF-A0A915XXW6-F1
#
_cell.length_a   1.000
_cell.length_b   1.000
_cell.length_c   1.000
_cell.angle_alpha   90.00
_cell.angle_beta   90.00
_cell.angle_gamma   90.00
#
_symmetry.space_group_name_H-M   'P 1'
#
loop_
_entity.id
_entity.type
_entity.pdbx_description
1 polymer ?
#
loop_
_entity_poly.entity_id
_entity_poly.type
_entity_poly.pdbx_seq_one_letter_code
_entity_poly.pdbx_strand_id
1 'polypeptide(L)'
;MYETLAERYALDQEAQAFFRRSNPWALREIIQRLLEAIQRGLWQADEDMRRRLLDALAELSGDLEGFMDRAWMLSREPQTEYREVKA
;
A
#
# COMPACT_ATOMS: atom_id res chain seq x y z
N MET A 1 -2.76 16.14 -15.18
CA MET A 1 -2.68 14.66 -15.26
C MET A 1 -2.27 14.07 -13.92
N TYR A 2 -1.05 14.34 -13.42
CA TYR A 2 -0.59 13.84 -12.12
C TYR A 2 -1.48 14.28 -10.95
N GLU A 3 -1.91 15.55 -10.94
CA GLU A 3 -2.86 16.10 -9.96
C GLU A 3 -4.09 15.20 -9.78
N THR A 4 -4.78 14.90 -10.88
CA THR A 4 -5.99 14.07 -10.87
C THR A 4 -5.72 12.64 -10.42
N LEU A 5 -4.53 12.08 -10.72
CA LEU A 5 -4.14 10.76 -10.22
C LEU A 5 -3.90 10.78 -8.72
N ALA A 6 -3.24 11.82 -8.21
CA ALA A 6 -3.02 12.02 -6.79
C ALA A 6 -4.35 12.14 -6.04
N GLU A 7 -5.24 13.01 -6.51
CA GLU A 7 -6.56 13.20 -5.93
C GLU A 7 -7.40 11.92 -5.95
N ARG A 8 -7.52 11.25 -7.11
CA ARG A 8 -8.43 10.10 -7.28
C ARG A 8 -7.96 8.81 -6.63
N TYR A 9 -6.65 8.58 -6.55
CA TYR A 9 -6.12 7.28 -6.14
C TYR A 9 -5.26 7.33 -4.88
N ALA A 10 -4.49 8.41 -4.69
CA ALA A 10 -3.59 8.52 -3.54
C ALA A 10 -4.24 9.23 -2.35
N LEU A 11 -5.18 10.16 -2.57
CA LEU A 11 -5.72 11.04 -1.52
C LEU A 11 -7.23 10.90 -1.31
N ASP A 12 -7.96 10.33 -2.27
CA ASP A 12 -9.36 9.97 -2.09
C ASP A 12 -9.51 8.85 -1.05
N GLN A 13 -10.41 9.06 -0.09
CA GLN A 13 -10.58 8.15 1.05
C GLN A 13 -11.17 6.81 0.63
N GLU A 14 -12.09 6.79 -0.33
CA GLU A 14 -12.73 5.57 -0.79
C GLU A 14 -11.73 4.72 -1.57
N ALA A 15 -10.96 5.34 -2.46
CA ALA A 15 -9.89 4.70 -3.20
C ALA A 15 -8.80 4.14 -2.26
N GLN A 16 -8.35 4.94 -1.28
CA GLN A 16 -7.39 4.45 -0.29
C GLN A 16 -7.93 3.25 0.47
N ALA A 17 -9.17 3.30 0.97
CA ALA A 17 -9.78 2.21 1.71
C ALA A 17 -9.93 0.95 0.85
N PHE A 18 -10.25 1.10 -0.44
CA PHE A 18 -10.29 0.00 -1.39
C PHE A 18 -8.93 -0.68 -1.56
N PHE A 19 -7.87 0.09 -1.82
CA PHE A 19 -6.53 -0.47 -1.99
C PHE A 19 -5.97 -1.07 -0.68
N ARG A 20 -6.14 -0.39 0.46
CA ARG A 20 -5.65 -0.89 1.76
C ARG A 20 -6.20 -2.29 2.09
N ARG A 21 -7.45 -2.59 1.69
CA ARG A 21 -8.07 -3.91 1.87
C ARG A 21 -7.65 -4.94 0.81
N SER A 22 -7.50 -4.53 -0.44
CA SER A 22 -7.31 -5.44 -1.57
C SER A 22 -5.84 -5.67 -1.91
N ASN A 23 -5.08 -4.59 -2.05
CA ASN A 23 -3.66 -4.59 -2.40
C ASN A 23 -2.98 -3.29 -1.91
N PRO A 24 -2.56 -3.22 -0.64
CA PRO A 24 -1.89 -2.03 -0.10
C PRO A 24 -0.56 -1.72 -0.81
N TRP A 25 0.10 -2.72 -1.42
CA TRP A 25 1.31 -2.51 -2.21
C TRP A 25 1.05 -1.66 -3.45
N ALA A 26 -0.08 -1.86 -4.12
CA ALA A 26 -0.45 -1.06 -5.30
C ALA A 26 -0.61 0.43 -4.94
N LEU A 27 -1.25 0.74 -3.81
CA LEU A 27 -1.36 2.12 -3.34
C LEU A 27 0.01 2.73 -3.05
N ARG A 28 0.91 1.96 -2.42
CA ARG A 28 2.29 2.41 -2.15
C ARG A 28 3.01 2.77 -3.44
N GLU A 29 2.91 1.90 -4.44
CA GLU A 29 3.55 2.07 -5.75
C GLU A 29 3.00 3.29 -6.53
N ILE A 30 1.71 3.61 -6.38
CA ILE A 30 1.11 4.83 -6.94
C ILE A 30 1.71 6.06 -6.26
N ILE A 31 1.70 6.10 -4.93
CA ILE A 31 2.20 7.25 -4.15
C ILE A 31 3.69 7.48 -4.44
N GLN A 32 4.49 6.41 -4.50
CA GLN A 32 5.93 6.52 -4.80
C GLN A 32 6.19 7.07 -6.19
N ARG A 33 5.44 6.64 -7.22
CA ARG A 33 5.58 7.19 -8.58
C ARG A 33 5.20 8.67 -8.67
N LEU A 34 4.18 9.09 -7.91
CA LEU A 34 3.79 10.50 -7.82
C LEU A 34 4.88 11.35 -7.17
N LEU A 35 5.47 10.86 -6.06
CA LEU A 35 6.59 11.52 -5.39
C LEU A 35 7.86 11.55 -6.26
N GLU A 36 8.13 10.49 -7.03
CA GLU A 36 9.22 10.46 -8.01
C GLU A 36 8.99 11.50 -9.12
N ALA A 37 7.76 11.64 -9.62
CA ALA A 37 7.43 12.65 -10.61
C ALA A 37 7.69 14.07 -10.09
N ILE A 38 7.40 14.35 -8.82
CA ILE A 38 7.76 15.62 -8.16
C ILE A 38 9.28 15.76 -8.08
N GLN A 39 9.98 14.76 -7.55
CA GLN A 39 11.43 14.80 -7.36
C GLN A 39 12.20 15.01 -8.67
N ARG A 40 11.72 14.43 -9.77
CA ARG A 40 12.35 14.54 -11.10
C ARG A 40 11.89 15.76 -11.89
N GLY A 41 11.05 16.61 -11.32
CA GLY A 41 10.51 17.80 -11.99
C GLY A 41 9.52 17.49 -13.13
N LEU A 42 9.01 16.26 -13.20
CA LEU A 42 7.98 15.86 -14.17
C LEU A 42 6.59 16.42 -13.78
N TRP A 43 6.40 16.71 -12.50
CA TRP A 43 5.20 17.35 -11.96
C TRP A 43 5.60 18.43 -10.97
N GLN A 44 5.17 19.67 -11.21
CA GLN A 44 5.34 20.77 -10.25
C GLN A 44 4.12 20.86 -9.33
N ALA A 45 4.07 19.96 -8.35
CA ALA A 45 3.12 20.03 -7.25
C ALA A 45 3.56 21.11 -6.24
N ASP A 46 2.59 21.71 -5.53
CA ASP A 46 2.92 22.55 -4.39
C ASP A 46 3.39 21.72 -3.18
N GLU A 47 3.94 22.39 -2.17
CA GLU A 47 4.48 21.72 -0.99
C GLU A 47 3.38 21.04 -0.15
N ASP A 48 2.14 21.54 -0.19
CA ASP A 48 1.00 20.93 0.51
C ASP A 48 0.63 19.57 -0.11
N MET A 49 0.52 19.51 -1.43
CA MET A 49 0.28 18.28 -2.18
C MET A 49 1.41 17.27 -1.96
N ARG A 50 2.67 17.71 -2.03
CA ARG A 50 3.83 16.86 -1.71
C ARG A 50 3.75 16.32 -0.29
N ARG A 51 3.37 17.17 0.67
CA ARG A 51 3.25 16.79 2.08
C ARG A 51 2.16 15.75 2.29
N ARG A 52 0.98 15.96 1.72
CA ARG A 52 -0.16 15.02 1.78
C ARG A 52 0.19 13.65 1.23
N LEU A 53 0.97 13.59 0.14
CA LEU A 53 1.46 12.33 -0.42
C LEU A 53 2.46 11.62 0.51
N LEU A 54 3.36 12.36 1.16
CA LEU A 54 4.29 11.81 2.15
C LEU A 54 3.56 11.27 3.39
N ASP A 55 2.56 12.02 3.89
CA ASP A 55 1.76 11.60 5.04
C ASP A 55 0.94 10.33 4.69
N ALA A 56 0.33 10.27 3.50
CA ALA A 56 -0.36 9.07 3.02
C ALA A 56 0.58 7.84 2.91
N LEU A 57 1.82 8.03 2.46
CA LEU A 57 2.83 6.97 2.41
C LEU A 57 3.23 6.48 3.81
N ALA A 58 3.37 7.39 4.77
CA ALA A 58 3.71 7.08 6.15
C ALA A 58 2.60 6.25 6.82
N GLU A 59 1.34 6.66 6.67
CA GLU A 59 0.20 5.90 7.17
C GLU A 59 0.11 4.50 6.56
N LEU A 60 0.32 4.38 5.25
CA LEU A 60 0.27 3.10 4.55
C LEU A 60 1.37 2.12 5.00
N SER A 61 2.50 2.62 5.50
CA SER A 61 3.57 1.77 6.00
C SER A 61 3.12 0.90 7.19
N GLY A 62 2.29 1.46 8.09
CA GLY A 62 1.70 0.69 9.20
C GLY A 62 0.70 -0.37 8.72
N ASP A 63 -0.08 -0.06 7.69
CA ASP A 63 -1.00 -1.03 7.09
C ASP A 63 -0.28 -2.19 6.40
N LEU A 64 0.86 -1.91 5.77
CA LEU A 64 1.69 -2.92 5.11
C LEU A 64 2.28 -3.90 6.12
N GLU A 65 2.74 -3.40 7.27
CA GLU A 65 3.18 -4.24 8.38
C GLU A 65 2.05 -5.17 8.86
N GLY A 66 0.86 -4.62 9.12
CA GLY A 66 -0.30 -5.42 9.51
C GLY A 66 -0.76 -6.41 8.43
N PHE A 67 -0.64 -6.05 7.14
CA PHE A 67 -0.93 -6.97 6.03
C PHE A 67 0.08 -8.12 5.99
N MET A 68 1.36 -7.82 6.13
CA MET A 68 2.41 -8.85 6.20
C MET A 68 2.17 -9.77 7.39
N ASP A 69 1.91 -9.25 8.58
CA ASP A 69 1.66 -10.07 9.77
C ASP A 69 0.50 -11.04 9.58
N ARG A 70 -0.61 -10.59 8.98
CA ARG A 70 -1.74 -11.47 8.65
C ARG A 70 -1.35 -12.54 7.62
N ALA A 71 -0.61 -12.17 6.58
CA ALA A 71 -0.14 -13.12 5.57
C ALA A 71 0.83 -14.15 6.18
N TRP A 72 1.69 -13.73 7.11
CA TRP A 72 2.58 -14.60 7.87
C TRP A 72 1.83 -15.54 8.81
N MET A 73 0.74 -15.08 9.44
CA MET A 73 -0.12 -15.94 10.26
C MET A 73 -0.84 -17.00 9.42
N LEU A 74 -1.41 -16.62 8.28
CA LEU A 74 -2.12 -17.55 7.39
C LEU A 74 -1.20 -18.61 6.76
N SER A 75 0.08 -18.30 6.56
CA SER A 75 1.07 -19.27 6.05
C SER A 75 1.60 -20.22 7.13
N ARG A 76 1.25 -20.01 8.41
CA ARG A 76 1.71 -20.80 9.57
C ARG A 76 0.67 -21.78 10.12
N GLU A 77 -0.49 -21.96 9.48
CA GLU A 77 -1.38 -23.06 9.88
C GLU A 77 -0.64 -24.41 9.76
N PRO A 78 -0.60 -25.22 10.83
CA PRO A 78 0.07 -26.51 10.77
C PRO A 78 -0.65 -27.37 9.74
N GLN A 79 0.08 -27.77 8.69
CA GLN A 79 -0.30 -28.89 7.83
C GLN A 79 -0.57 -30.08 8.74
N THR A 80 -1.85 -30.42 8.87
CA THR A 80 -2.34 -31.49 9.72
C THR A 80 -1.48 -32.75 9.57
N GLU A 81 -0.93 -33.18 10.70
CA GLU A 81 -0.29 -34.45 10.99
C GLU A 81 -0.71 -35.59 10.03
N TYR A 82 0.16 -35.91 9.06
CA TYR A 82 0.07 -37.16 8.32
C TYR A 82 0.37 -38.30 9.32
N ARG A 83 -0.70 -38.85 9.90
CA ARG A 83 -0.66 -40.09 10.69
C ARG A 83 0.18 -41.13 9.96
N GLU A 84 1.23 -41.60 10.63
CA GLU A 84 1.90 -42.85 10.27
C GLU A 84 0.84 -43.96 10.19
N VAL A 85 0.51 -44.40 8.99
CA VAL A 85 -0.15 -45.70 8.79
C VAL A 85 0.96 -46.73 8.72
N LYS A 86 1.45 -47.15 9.89
CA LYS A 86 2.08 -48.46 10.03
C LYS A 86 0.95 -49.48 10.24
N ALA A 87 0.68 -50.27 9.21
CA ALA A 87 -0.02 -51.54 9.29
C ALA A 87 0.72 -52.52 8.38
#